data_AF-A0AB94IM66-F1
#
_entry.id   AF-A0AB94IM66-F1
#
_cell.length_a   1.000
_cell.length_b   1.000
_cell.length_c   1.000
_cell.angle_alpha   90.00
_cell.angle_beta   90.00
_cell.angle_gamma   90.00
#
_symmetry.space_group_name_H-M   'P 1'
#
loop_
_entity.id
_entity.type
_entity.pdbx_description
1 polymer ?
#
loop_
_entity_poly.entity_id
_entity_poly.type
_entity_poly.pdbx_seq_one_letter_code
_entity_poly.pdbx_strand_id
1 'polypeptide(L)'
;MEETIVKSYLQKSLDEWKDDISLVLAEIAKEYDEVAQELKVYSYKYGITKQVIQSTVNEEIIEKIREMYHKPFEENYNQLKEYIKDLEEKRRVFQMFIQKIDEVSRKESAKITTY
;
A
#
# COMPACT_ATOMS: atom_id res chain seq x y z
N MET A 1 16.18 -21.83 -35.60
CA MET A 1 16.00 -20.37 -35.78
C MET A 1 14.66 -19.90 -35.22
N GLU A 2 13.53 -20.56 -35.50
CA GLU A 2 12.21 -20.17 -34.95
C GLU A 2 12.10 -20.28 -33.42
N GLU A 3 12.57 -21.38 -32.80
CA GLU A 3 12.56 -21.52 -31.33
C GLU A 3 13.32 -20.42 -30.60
N THR A 4 14.42 -19.94 -31.19
CA THR A 4 15.25 -18.87 -30.61
C THR A 4 14.53 -17.52 -30.63
N ILE A 5 13.77 -17.25 -31.69
CA ILE A 5 12.99 -16.01 -31.85
C ILE A 5 11.82 -15.98 -30.86
N VAL A 6 11.05 -17.08 -30.79
CA VAL A 6 9.90 -17.23 -29.86
C VAL A 6 10.34 -17.10 -28.40
N LYS A 7 11.49 -17.67 -28.05
CA LYS A 7 12.06 -17.57 -26.70
C LYS A 7 12.48 -16.13 -26.35
N SER A 8 13.10 -15.41 -27.28
CA SER A 8 13.47 -14.01 -27.04
C SER A 8 12.23 -13.13 -26.87
N TYR A 9 11.17 -13.44 -27.62
CA TYR A 9 9.90 -12.74 -27.52
C TYR A 9 9.22 -12.99 -26.17
N LEU A 10 9.12 -14.26 -25.74
CA LEU A 10 8.55 -14.61 -24.44
C LEU A 10 9.29 -13.95 -23.28
N GLN A 11 10.63 -14.02 -23.27
CA GLN A 11 11.43 -13.41 -22.21
C GLN A 11 11.21 -11.89 -22.16
N LYS A 12 11.24 -11.23 -23.32
CA LYS A 12 10.97 -9.79 -23.42
C LYS A 12 9.58 -9.43 -22.89
N SER A 13 8.54 -10.19 -23.23
CA SER A 13 7.19 -9.95 -22.72
C SER A 13 7.06 -10.15 -21.20
N LEU A 14 7.78 -11.11 -20.63
CA LEU A 14 7.81 -11.30 -19.18
C LEU A 14 8.54 -10.16 -18.46
N ASP A 15 9.61 -9.64 -19.05
CA ASP A 15 10.36 -8.50 -18.52
C ASP A 15 9.53 -7.21 -18.60
N GLU A 16 8.89 -6.94 -19.74
CA GLU A 16 7.97 -5.80 -19.91
C GLU A 16 6.83 -5.84 -18.88
N TRP A 17 6.24 -7.01 -18.66
CA TRP A 17 5.17 -7.15 -17.66
C TRP A 17 5.68 -6.92 -16.23
N LYS A 18 6.91 -7.34 -15.90
CA LYS A 18 7.52 -7.03 -14.61
C LYS A 18 7.77 -5.54 -14.43
N ASP A 19 8.18 -4.85 -15.47
CA ASP A 19 8.40 -3.40 -15.44
C ASP A 19 7.07 -2.69 -15.17
N ASP A 20 5.99 -3.08 -15.85
CA ASP A 20 4.63 -2.56 -15.62
C ASP A 20 4.18 -2.75 -14.16
N ILE A 21 4.35 -3.97 -13.61
CA ILE A 21 4.01 -4.24 -12.20
C ILE A 21 4.89 -3.43 -11.24
N SER A 22 6.16 -3.20 -11.59
CA SER A 22 7.08 -2.41 -10.78
C SER A 22 6.66 -0.94 -10.70
N LEU A 23 6.10 -0.39 -11.79
CA LEU A 23 5.50 0.95 -11.77
C LEU A 23 4.30 1.01 -10.82
N VAL A 24 3.40 0.02 -10.89
CA VAL A 24 2.25 -0.07 -9.97
C VAL A 24 2.71 -0.18 -8.51
N LEU A 25 3.75 -0.97 -8.22
CA LEU A 25 4.30 -1.07 -6.88
C LEU A 25 4.92 0.24 -6.37
N ALA A 26 5.54 1.02 -7.25
CA ALA A 26 6.08 2.34 -6.91
C ALA A 26 4.95 3.34 -6.58
N GLU A 27 3.85 3.29 -7.32
CA GLU A 27 2.65 4.10 -7.04
C GLU A 27 2.03 3.72 -5.69
N ILE A 28 1.86 2.42 -5.41
CA ILE A 28 1.36 1.94 -4.11
C ILE A 28 2.28 2.38 -2.97
N ALA A 29 3.60 2.32 -3.16
CA ALA A 29 4.55 2.75 -2.13
C ALA A 29 4.45 4.25 -1.84
N LYS A 30 4.32 5.08 -2.89
CA LYS A 30 4.13 6.53 -2.74
C LYS A 30 2.84 6.83 -1.99
N GLU A 31 1.74 6.21 -2.39
CA GLU A 31 0.43 6.40 -1.74
C GLU A 31 0.46 5.95 -0.29
N TYR A 32 1.13 4.83 0.01
CA TYR A 32 1.32 4.36 1.38
C TYR A 32 2.03 5.41 2.24
N ASP A 33 3.12 6.00 1.75
CA ASP A 33 3.88 7.01 2.49
C ASP A 33 3.04 8.27 2.77
N GLU A 34 2.25 8.70 1.80
CA GLU A 34 1.33 9.84 1.94
C GLU A 34 0.27 9.56 3.02
N VAL A 35 -0.39 8.40 2.95
CA VAL A 35 -1.42 7.98 3.91
C VAL A 35 -0.82 7.76 5.30
N ALA A 36 0.38 7.20 5.40
CA ALA A 36 1.08 7.01 6.67
C ALA A 36 1.40 8.36 7.35
N GLN A 37 1.81 9.35 6.57
CA GLN A 37 2.03 10.71 7.07
C GLN A 37 0.70 11.34 7.56
N GLU A 38 -0.37 11.21 6.79
CA GLU A 38 -1.69 11.73 7.17
C GLU A 38 -2.23 11.02 8.42
N LEU A 39 -2.06 9.70 8.53
CA LEU A 39 -2.44 8.93 9.71
C LEU A 39 -1.73 9.44 10.97
N LYS A 40 -0.44 9.76 10.85
CA LYS A 40 0.33 10.35 11.95
C LYS A 40 -0.23 11.71 12.37
N VAL A 41 -0.63 12.55 11.40
CA VAL A 41 -1.28 13.85 11.69
C VAL A 41 -2.59 13.65 12.45
N TYR A 42 -3.47 12.75 12.00
CA TYR A 42 -4.74 12.49 12.69
C TYR A 42 -4.54 11.83 14.05
N SER A 43 -3.52 11.00 14.22
CA SER A 43 -3.15 10.45 15.52
C SER A 43 -2.83 11.56 16.53
N TYR A 44 -2.05 12.57 16.13
CA TYR A 44 -1.77 13.72 16.99
C TYR A 44 -3.01 14.57 17.25
N LYS A 45 -3.80 14.88 16.22
CA LYS A 45 -5.05 15.65 16.36
C LYS A 45 -6.02 14.99 17.34
N TYR A 46 -6.23 13.68 17.20
CA TYR A 46 -7.06 12.89 18.10
C TYR A 46 -6.50 12.86 19.53
N GLY A 47 -5.17 12.69 19.68
CA GLY A 47 -4.51 12.74 20.98
C GLY A 47 -4.67 14.07 21.71
N ILE A 48 -4.48 15.20 21.00
CA ILE A 48 -4.63 16.55 21.55
C ILE A 48 -6.08 16.78 21.99
N THR A 49 -7.07 16.47 21.15
CA THR A 49 -8.48 16.67 21.51
C THR A 49 -8.87 15.84 22.73
N LYS A 50 -8.35 14.62 22.86
CA LYS A 50 -8.53 13.78 24.05
C LYS A 50 -8.00 14.44 25.32
N GLN A 51 -6.79 15.01 25.27
CA GLN A 51 -6.20 15.73 26.40
C GLN A 51 -7.00 16.98 26.77
N VAL A 52 -7.43 17.75 25.78
CA VAL A 52 -8.25 18.95 26.00
C VAL A 52 -9.55 18.59 26.69
N ILE A 53 -10.26 17.56 26.22
CA ILE A 53 -11.49 17.06 26.85
C ILE A 53 -11.24 16.66 28.31
N GLN A 54 -10.16 15.92 28.58
CA GLN A 54 -9.80 15.47 29.94
C GLN A 54 -9.45 16.62 30.90
N SER A 55 -8.91 17.72 30.37
CA SER A 55 -8.51 18.90 31.15
C SER A 55 -9.64 19.94 31.31
N THR A 56 -10.78 19.75 30.65
CA THR A 56 -11.92 20.67 30.68
C THR A 56 -12.94 20.20 31.71
N VAL A 57 -13.55 21.13 32.45
CA VAL A 57 -14.59 20.84 33.46
C VAL A 57 -16.01 21.14 32.96
N ASN A 58 -16.13 22.08 32.00
CA ASN A 58 -17.42 22.47 31.45
C ASN A 58 -17.91 21.43 30.43
N GLU A 59 -19.00 20.73 30.77
CA GLU A 59 -19.60 19.68 29.94
C GLU A 59 -20.10 20.17 28.59
N GLU A 60 -20.64 21.38 28.49
CA GLU A 60 -21.10 21.95 27.22
C GLU A 60 -19.93 22.19 26.25
N ILE A 61 -18.80 22.67 26.78
CA ILE A 61 -17.57 22.84 26.00
C ILE A 61 -17.00 21.49 25.59
N ILE A 62 -17.00 20.51 26.50
CA ILE A 62 -16.57 19.14 26.20
C ILE A 62 -17.37 18.58 25.02
N GLU A 63 -18.70 18.71 25.04
CA GLU A 63 -19.55 18.13 24.00
C GLU A 63 -19.31 18.80 22.64
N LYS A 64 -19.16 20.13 22.62
CA LYS A 64 -18.77 20.86 21.40
C LYS A 64 -17.44 20.37 20.83
N ILE A 65 -16.42 20.17 21.67
CA ILE A 65 -15.12 19.67 21.22
C ILE A 65 -15.22 18.22 20.72
N ARG A 66 -16.05 17.40 21.37
CA ARG A 66 -16.29 16.01 20.95
C ARG A 66 -16.85 15.93 19.54
N GLU A 67 -17.93 16.67 19.28
CA GLU A 67 -18.61 16.68 17.99
C GLU A 67 -17.78 17.34 16.89
N MET A 68 -17.18 18.50 17.17
CA MET A 68 -16.50 19.26 16.13
C MET A 68 -15.13 18.68 15.75
N TYR A 69 -14.45 18.02 16.69
CA TYR A 69 -13.05 17.65 16.51
C TYR A 69 -12.77 16.19 16.87
N HIS A 70 -13.12 15.76 18.08
CA HIS A 70 -12.67 14.45 18.57
C HIS A 70 -13.20 13.29 17.72
N LYS A 71 -14.52 13.23 17.49
CA LYS A 71 -15.17 12.18 16.69
C LYS A 71 -14.69 12.20 15.23
N PRO A 72 -14.71 13.33 14.51
CA PRO A 72 -14.18 13.36 13.13
C PRO A 72 -12.71 12.93 13.03
N PHE A 73 -11.87 13.30 13.99
CA PHE A 73 -10.46 12.90 13.98
C PHE A 73 -10.28 11.41 14.26
N GLU A 74 -11.10 10.83 15.13
CA GLU A 74 -11.14 9.38 15.39
C GLU A 74 -11.57 8.61 14.14
N GLU A 75 -12.66 9.04 13.51
CA GLU A 75 -13.20 8.42 12.30
C GLU A 75 -12.17 8.45 11.17
N ASN A 76 -11.59 9.62 10.89
CA ASN A 76 -10.54 9.75 9.86
C ASN A 76 -9.30 8.89 10.20
N TYR A 77 -8.88 8.87 11.47
CA TYR A 77 -7.77 8.02 11.89
C TYR A 77 -8.04 6.54 11.64
N ASN A 78 -9.26 6.07 11.94
CA ASN A 78 -9.66 4.68 11.73
C ASN A 78 -9.79 4.34 10.24
N GLN A 79 -10.34 5.26 9.43
CA GLN A 79 -10.42 5.08 7.97
C GLN A 79 -9.03 4.97 7.33
N LEU A 80 -8.10 5.86 7.70
CA LEU A 80 -6.72 5.82 7.22
C LEU A 80 -6.01 4.54 7.64
N LYS A 81 -6.29 4.01 8.84
CA LYS A 81 -5.76 2.72 9.30
C LYS A 81 -6.20 1.55 8.45
N GLU A 82 -7.49 1.48 8.11
CA GLU A 82 -7.99 0.43 7.21
C GLU A 82 -7.40 0.61 5.81
N TYR A 83 -7.29 1.85 5.32
CA TYR A 83 -6.72 2.11 4.01
C TYR A 83 -5.25 1.68 3.89
N ILE A 84 -4.44 1.90 4.94
CA ILE A 84 -3.07 1.39 5.00
C ILE A 84 -3.04 -0.14 4.82
N LYS A 85 -3.92 -0.88 5.49
CA LYS A 85 -3.97 -2.35 5.36
C LYS A 85 -4.32 -2.78 3.93
N ASP A 86 -5.25 -2.07 3.29
CA ASP A 86 -5.61 -2.34 1.90
C ASP A 86 -4.42 -2.11 0.96
N LEU A 87 -3.62 -1.06 1.18
CA LEU A 87 -2.39 -0.79 0.42
C LEU A 87 -1.33 -1.87 0.66
N GLU A 88 -1.18 -2.35 1.89
CA GLU A 88 -0.27 -3.46 2.22
C GLU A 88 -0.67 -4.75 1.51
N GLU A 89 -1.97 -5.06 1.48
CA GLU A 89 -2.46 -6.25 0.77
C GLU A 89 -2.30 -6.11 -0.75
N LYS A 90 -2.63 -4.95 -1.33
CA LYS A 90 -2.37 -4.67 -2.76
C LYS A 90 -0.89 -4.87 -3.08
N ARG A 91 0.00 -4.27 -2.29
CA ARG A 91 1.46 -4.42 -2.45
C ARG A 91 1.88 -5.89 -2.41
N ARG A 92 1.37 -6.66 -1.44
CA ARG A 92 1.66 -8.10 -1.30
C ARG A 92 1.25 -8.87 -2.57
N VAL A 93 0.06 -8.61 -3.10
CA VAL A 93 -0.44 -9.26 -4.32
C VAL A 93 0.42 -8.92 -5.54
N PHE A 94 0.77 -7.66 -5.76
CA PHE A 94 1.62 -7.27 -6.87
C PHE A 94 3.05 -7.81 -6.76
N GLN A 95 3.60 -7.91 -5.54
CA GLN A 95 4.87 -8.60 -5.32
C GLN A 95 4.79 -10.10 -5.65
N MET A 96 3.67 -10.76 -5.35
CA MET A 96 3.46 -12.16 -5.73
C MET A 96 3.45 -12.35 -7.24
N PHE A 97 2.91 -11.41 -8.02
CA PHE A 97 2.98 -11.47 -9.49
C PHE A 97 4.44 -11.47 -9.98
N ILE A 98 5.28 -10.57 -9.49
CA ILE A 98 6.72 -10.55 -9.84
C ILE A 98 7.38 -11.89 -9.52
N GLN A 99 7.14 -12.44 -8.32
CA GLN A 99 7.68 -13.73 -7.92
C GLN A 99 7.26 -14.86 -8.87
N LYS A 100 6.00 -14.86 -9.32
CA LYS A 100 5.50 -15.83 -10.28
C LYS A 100 6.09 -15.66 -11.67
N ILE A 101 6.31 -14.44 -12.13
CA ILE A 101 7.00 -14.19 -13.39
C ILE A 101 8.44 -14.72 -13.31
N ASP A 102 9.15 -14.47 -12.20
CA ASP A 102 10.50 -14.99 -11.99
C ASP A 102 10.55 -16.52 -11.95
N GLU A 103 9.58 -17.16 -11.30
CA GLU A 103 9.45 -18.62 -11.31
C GLU A 103 9.26 -19.18 -12.72
N VAL A 104 8.40 -18.55 -13.53
CA VAL A 104 8.16 -18.96 -14.92
C VAL A 104 9.40 -18.75 -15.77
N SER A 105 10.04 -17.58 -15.71
CA SER A 105 11.26 -17.27 -16.45
C SER A 105 12.41 -18.23 -16.10
N ARG A 106 12.57 -18.61 -14.81
CA ARG A 106 13.55 -19.63 -14.38
C ARG A 106 13.22 -21.01 -14.93
N LYS A 107 11.96 -21.45 -14.90
CA LYS A 107 11.55 -22.75 -15.44
C LYS A 107 11.79 -22.85 -16.95
N GLU A 108 11.45 -21.80 -17.68
CA GLU A 108 11.73 -21.73 -19.11
C GLU A 108 13.24 -21.74 -19.37
N SER A 109 14.04 -21.04 -18.55
CA SER A 109 15.51 -21.05 -18.60
C SER A 109 16.13 -22.42 -18.27
N ALA A 110 15.57 -23.18 -17.33
CA ALA A 110 16.09 -24.48 -16.90
C ALA A 110 15.82 -25.61 -17.90
N LYS A 111 14.73 -25.54 -18.68
CA LYS A 111 14.47 -26.49 -19.78
C LYS A 111 15.55 -26.49 -20.87
N ILE A 112 16.39 -25.45 -20.92
CA ILE A 112 17.44 -25.28 -21.93
C ILE A 112 18.75 -25.99 -21.55
N THR A 113 19.05 -26.19 -20.26
CA THR A 113 20.34 -26.76 -19.83
C THR A 113 20.39 -28.29 -19.95
N THR A 114 19.25 -28.94 -20.19
CA THR A 114 19.11 -30.41 -20.22
C THR A 114 19.23 -31.02 -21.62
N TYR A 115 19.65 -30.25 -22.63
CA TYR A 115 19.88 -30.71 -24.00
C TYR A 115 21.32 -30.44 -24.45
#